data_AF-A0A7X2CLR5-F1
#
_entry.id   AF-A0A7X2CLR5-F1
#
_cell.length_a   1.000
_cell.length_b   1.000
_cell.length_c   1.000
_cell.angle_alpha   90.00
_cell.angle_beta   90.00
_cell.angle_gamma   90.00
#
_symmetry.space_group_name_H-M   'P 1'
#
loop_
_entity.id
_entity.type
_entity.pdbx_description
1 polymer ?
#
loop_
_entity_poly.entity_id
_entity_poly.type
_entity_poly.pdbx_seq_one_letter_code
_entity_poly.pdbx_strand_id
1 'polypeptide(L)' 'MDRPHFRAAFFHPRFWLLWLGLGVLWLVVQLPYKVQLCIGRVLGAVMYRIAGDRRRIAARNLELCF' A
#
# COMPACT_ATOMS: atom_id res chain seq x y z
N MET A 1 4.82 39.72 26.98
CA MET A 1 3.85 38.76 26.41
C MET A 1 4.42 38.22 25.10
N ASP A 2 5.22 37.15 25.18
CA ASP A 2 5.81 36.53 23.98
C ASP A 2 4.75 35.70 23.27
N ARG A 3 4.30 36.23 22.12
CA ARG A 3 3.32 35.60 21.25
C ARG A 3 4.00 34.40 20.59
N PRO A 4 3.49 33.16 20.71
CA PRO A 4 4.11 32.03 20.06
C PRO A 4 4.03 32.20 18.54
N HIS A 5 5.16 32.51 17.91
CA HIS A 5 5.30 32.56 16.46
C HIS A 5 5.11 31.13 15.93
N PHE A 6 4.10 30.91 15.07
CA PHE A 6 3.91 29.66 14.34
C PHE A 6 5.15 29.40 13.46
N ARG A 7 6.09 28.60 13.95
CA ARG A 7 7.26 28.16 13.19
C ARG A 7 6.87 26.93 12.36
N ALA A 8 7.07 27.01 11.05
CA ALA A 8 6.92 25.89 10.11
C ALA A 8 7.86 24.69 10.40
N ALA A 9 8.77 24.83 11.38
CA ALA A 9 9.62 23.76 11.91
C ALA A 9 8.84 22.58 12.54
N PHE A 10 7.52 22.70 12.74
CA PHE A 10 6.65 21.58 13.14
C PHE A 10 6.30 20.61 12.00
N PHE A 11 6.66 20.91 10.74
CA PHE A 11 6.65 19.95 9.63
C PHE A 11 7.84 18.97 9.71
N HIS A 12 8.07 18.40 10.89
CA HIS A 12 9.09 17.37 11.04
C HIS A 12 8.68 16.16 10.16
N PRO A 13 9.49 15.77 9.15
CA PRO A 13 9.14 14.70 8.20
C PRO A 13 8.92 13.35 8.90
N ARG A 14 9.42 13.22 10.13
CA ARG A 14 9.20 12.08 11.04
C ARG A 14 7.73 11.80 11.34
N PHE A 15 6.93 12.84 11.59
CA PHE A 15 5.54 12.66 12.00
C PHE A 15 4.57 12.63 10.83
N TRP A 16 4.99 13.12 9.66
CA TRP A 16 4.13 13.18 8.49
C TRP A 16 3.72 11.79 8.00
N LEU A 17 4.62 10.80 8.09
CA LEU A 17 4.31 9.40 7.80
C LEU A 17 3.23 8.83 8.72
N LEU A 18 3.26 9.25 10.00
CA LEU A 18 2.32 8.82 11.03
C LEU A 18 0.94 9.47 10.82
N TRP A 19 0.92 10.77 10.50
CA TRP A 19 -0.30 11.49 10.10
C TRP A 19 -0.88 10.98 8.78
N LEU A 20 -0.03 10.61 7.82
CA LEU A 20 -0.44 10.01 6.55
C LEU A 20 -1.02 8.62 6.80
N GLY A 21 -0.40 7.79 7.65
CA GLY A 21 -0.93 6.50 8.08
C GLY A 21 -2.28 6.63 8.78
N LEU A 22 -2.43 7.60 9.68
CA LEU A 22 -3.71 7.89 10.34
C LEU A 22 -4.77 8.39 9.35
N GLY A 23 -4.40 9.28 8.42
CA GLY A 23 -5.29 9.79 7.39
C GLY A 23 -5.76 8.68 6.45
N VAL A 24 -4.86 7.78 6.06
CA VAL A 24 -5.19 6.58 5.28
C VAL A 24 -6.10 5.66 6.07
N LEU A 25 -5.81 5.40 7.35
CA LEU A 25 -6.67 4.57 8.20
C LEU A 25 -8.06 5.18 8.34
N TRP A 26 -8.15 6.49 8.56
CA TRP A 26 -9.42 7.22 8.67
C TRP A 26 -10.22 7.14 7.36
N LEU A 27 -9.54 7.34 6.22
CA LEU A 27 -10.16 7.19 4.90
C LEU A 27 -10.61 5.76 4.65
N VAL A 28 -9.82 4.76 5.07
CA VAL A 28 -10.13 3.33 4.96
C VAL A 28 -11.33 2.93 5.84
N VAL A 29 -11.41 3.46 7.07
CA VAL A 29 -12.54 3.24 7.98
C VAL A 29 -13.82 3.87 7.42
N GLN A 30 -13.71 5.02 6.75
CA GLN A 30 -14.85 5.68 6.12
C GLN A 30 -15.21 5.06 4.77
N LEU A 31 -14.25 4.39 4.11
CA LEU A 31 -14.48 3.64 2.88
C LEU A 31 -15.28 2.36 3.17
N PRO A 32 -16.36 2.10 2.40
CA PRO A 32 -17.14 0.88 2.56
C PRO A 32 -16.29 -0.34 2.20
N TYR A 33 -16.49 -1.43 2.95
CA TYR A 33 -15.76 -2.72 2.86
C TYR A 33 -15.58 -3.23 1.41
N LYS A 34 -16.52 -2.92 0.52
CA LYS A 34 -16.47 -3.26 -0.91
C LYS A 34 -15.24 -2.68 -1.63
N VAL A 35 -14.85 -1.44 -1.31
CA VAL A 35 -13.69 -0.78 -1.94
C VAL A 35 -12.39 -1.40 -1.43
N GLN A 36 -12.30 -1.67 -0.13
CA GLN A 36 -11.18 -2.38 0.48
C GLN A 36 -10.98 -3.77 -0.16
N LEU A 37 -12.08 -4.48 -0.40
CA LEU A 37 -12.07 -5.79 -1.07
C LEU A 37 -11.69 -5.68 -2.56
N CYS A 38 -12.06 -4.60 -3.24
CA CYS A 38 -11.66 -4.33 -4.62
C CYS A 38 -10.16 -4.05 -4.71
N ILE A 39 -9.63 -3.22 -3.80
CA ILE A 39 -8.19 -2.95 -3.69
C ILE A 39 -7.42 -4.25 -3.42
N GLY A 40 -7.88 -5.06 -2.48
CA GLY A 40 -7.30 -6.38 -2.19
C GLY A 40 -7.36 -7.34 -3.39
N ARG A 41 -8.45 -7.33 -4.16
CA ARG A 41 -8.58 -8.12 -5.40
C ARG A 41 -7.61 -7.65 -6.48
N VAL A 42 -7.47 -6.34 -6.67
CA VAL A 42 -6.53 -5.78 -7.66
C VAL A 42 -5.09 -6.05 -7.24
N LEU A 43 -4.75 -5.85 -5.96
CA LEU A 43 -3.43 -6.22 -5.42
C LEU A 43 -3.14 -7.70 -5.61
N GLY A 44 -4.09 -8.57 -5.25
CA GLY A 44 -3.98 -10.01 -5.46
C GLY A 44 -3.83 -10.39 -6.92
N ALA A 45 -4.57 -9.75 -7.83
CA ALA A 45 -4.47 -9.97 -9.26
C ALA A 45 -3.14 -9.46 -9.84
N VAL A 46 -2.64 -8.32 -9.39
CA VAL A 46 -1.33 -7.77 -9.79
C VAL A 46 -0.21 -8.66 -9.26
N MET A 47 -0.27 -9.09 -8.01
CA MET A 47 0.66 -10.08 -7.46
C MET A 47 0.61 -11.40 -8.24
N TYR A 48 -0.58 -11.85 -8.62
CA TYR A 48 -0.75 -13.04 -9.46
C TYR A 48 -0.19 -12.86 -10.87
N ARG A 49 -0.33 -11.67 -11.45
CA ARG A 49 0.21 -11.30 -12.76
C ARG A 49 1.74 -11.19 -12.74
N ILE A 50 2.31 -10.58 -11.70
CA ILE A 50 3.76 -10.48 -11.46
C ILE A 50 4.35 -11.86 -11.16
N ALA A 51 3.66 -12.67 -10.36
CA ALA A 51 3.99 -14.08 -10.16
C ALA A 51 3.71 -14.95 -11.41
N GLY A 52 3.12 -14.38 -12.47
CA GLY A 52 2.95 -15.02 -13.77
C GLY A 52 4.29 -15.40 -14.42
N ASP A 53 5.37 -14.69 -14.10
CA ASP A 53 6.71 -15.05 -14.54
C ASP A 53 7.16 -16.40 -13.94
N ARG A 54 6.79 -16.67 -12.68
CA ARG A 54 7.01 -17.98 -12.04
C ARG A 54 6.22 -19.10 -12.72
N ARG A 55 5.09 -18.79 -13.35
CA ARG A 55 4.31 -19.77 -14.12
C ARG A 55 5.08 -20.25 -15.34
N ARG A 56 5.83 -19.35 -16.00
CA ARG A 56 6.68 -19.69 -17.14
C ARG A 56 7.89 -20.51 -16.71
N ILE A 57 8.46 -20.21 -15.54
CA ILE A 57 9.55 -20.98 -14.93
C ILE A 57 9.08 -22.37 -14.50
N ALA A 58 7.89 -22.48 -13.88
CA ALA A 58 7.31 -23.75 -13.48
C ALA A 58 6.92 -24.62 -14.68
N ALA A 59 6.34 -24.02 -15.73
CA ALA A 59 6.04 -24.71 -16.98
C ALA A 59 7.31 -25.22 -17.66
N ARG A 60 8.35 -24.38 -17.79
CA ARG A 60 9.67 -24.79 -18.31
C ARG A 60 10.34 -25.87 -17.46
N ASN A 61 10.23 -25.82 -16.13
CA ASN A 61 10.75 -26.86 -15.26
C ASN A 61 10.01 -28.18 -15.45
N LEU A 62 8.68 -28.15 -15.58
CA LEU A 62 7.88 -29.33 -15.88
C LEU A 62 8.22 -29.93 -17.25
N GLU A 63 8.46 -29.10 -18.26
CA GLU A 63 8.90 -29.49 -19.61
C GLU A 63 10.35 -30.03 -19.68
N LEU A 64 11.17 -29.72 -18.67
CA LEU A 64 12.54 -30.21 -18.54
C LEU A 64 12.61 -31.51 -17.72
N CYS A 65 11.66 -31.70 -16.80
CA CYS A 65 11.59 -32.88 -15.94
C CYS A 65 10.76 -34.03 -16.54
N PHE A 66 9.82 -33.73 -17.44
CA PHE A 66 9.00 -34.70 -18.18
C PHE A 66 9.25 -34.55 -19.68
#